data_AF-A0A7M3W8Y4-F1
#
_entry.id   AF-A0A7M3W8Y4-F1
#
_cell.length_a   1.000
_cell.length_b   1.000
_cell.length_c   1.000
_cell.angle_alpha   90.00
_cell.angle_beta   90.00
_cell.angle_gamma   90.00
#
_symmetry.space_group_name_H-M   'P 1'
#
loop_
_entity.id
_entity.type
_entity.pdbx_description
1 polymer ?
#
loop_
_entity_poly.entity_id
_entity_poly.type
_entity_poly.pdbx_seq_one_letter_code
_entity_poly.pdbx_strand_id
1 'polypeptide(L)'
;MMDNTPPNTFQGDFSTMWRLGIREPLWHMTWDWWWWLVMIDDPEGPEWGKQLMVLWSTKDNDRVEVNGTPWTPSGRPGVDEHGGMVIDGMVCAWWFDGHRMHEPYIKRTCDMIAMSDTHPSWPSSGLGDGGGAVVPLLPDDLSMGLNSDKGSFWLNLRGDKISIENGAPSSMALNLTPWNSAMSQARPSNATYAGGMGYDILRVHGTKVNGTIDGEDVTGTAYFQKVCVQAPSPPWYWGVLHFDDGSYLDWFLPHLSPTMTARTPRPWKRRDIQHIGLSQGGLFHDARN
;
A
#
# COMPACT_ATOMS: atom_id res chain seq x y z
N MET A 1 -12.12 31.87 -0.68
CA MET A 1 -11.64 31.17 0.52
C MET A 1 -12.28 29.80 0.49
N MET A 2 -11.61 28.79 -0.08
CA MET A 2 -12.05 27.41 0.16
C MET A 2 -11.59 27.05 1.57
N ASP A 3 -12.54 26.62 2.38
CA ASP A 3 -12.32 26.25 3.76
C ASP A 3 -11.42 25.01 3.77
N ASN A 4 -10.24 25.10 4.38
CA ASN A 4 -9.27 23.99 4.46
C ASN A 4 -9.66 22.99 5.56
N THR A 5 -10.95 22.95 5.91
CA THR A 5 -11.52 22.06 6.92
C THR A 5 -11.48 20.63 6.36
N PRO A 6 -10.83 19.67 7.05
CA PRO A 6 -10.80 18.28 6.63
C PRO A 6 -12.22 17.74 6.42
N PRO A 7 -12.48 16.97 5.34
CA PRO A 7 -13.78 16.34 5.19
C PRO A 7 -13.98 15.29 6.28
N ASN A 8 -15.23 15.09 6.71
CA ASN A 8 -15.54 14.09 7.74
C ASN A 8 -15.36 12.64 7.24
N THR A 9 -15.32 12.43 5.92
CA THR A 9 -15.21 11.12 5.29
C THR A 9 -14.32 11.16 4.05
N PHE A 10 -13.72 10.03 3.68
CA PHE A 10 -12.99 9.88 2.43
C PHE A 10 -13.90 10.09 1.22
N GLN A 11 -13.41 10.86 0.26
CA GLN A 11 -14.14 11.24 -0.94
C GLN A 11 -13.77 10.37 -2.15
N GLY A 12 -14.57 10.39 -3.20
CA GLY A 12 -14.32 9.61 -4.42
C GLY A 12 -14.88 8.20 -4.38
N ASP A 13 -14.56 7.42 -5.40
CA ASP A 13 -15.12 6.09 -5.63
C ASP A 13 -14.22 4.97 -5.04
N PHE A 14 -14.71 4.32 -4.00
CA PHE A 14 -14.10 3.17 -3.34
C PHE A 14 -14.78 1.84 -3.69
N SER A 15 -15.73 1.81 -4.63
CA SER A 15 -16.52 0.62 -4.98
C SER A 15 -15.67 -0.59 -5.40
N THR A 16 -14.46 -0.34 -5.91
CA THR A 16 -13.53 -1.38 -6.33
C THR A 16 -12.47 -1.72 -5.30
N MET A 17 -12.42 -1.04 -4.16
CA MET A 17 -11.33 -1.12 -3.16
C MET A 17 -11.04 -2.54 -2.71
N TRP A 18 -12.06 -3.37 -2.49
CA TRP A 18 -11.90 -4.71 -1.91
C TRP A 18 -12.00 -5.84 -2.93
N ARG A 19 -11.99 -5.54 -4.23
CA ARG A 19 -12.16 -6.52 -5.32
C ARG A 19 -10.88 -6.67 -6.14
N LEU A 20 -10.46 -7.89 -6.44
CA LEU A 20 -9.36 -8.17 -7.37
C LEU A 20 -9.92 -8.60 -8.74
N GLY A 21 -9.05 -8.68 -9.75
CA GLY A 21 -9.45 -9.13 -11.10
C GLY A 21 -10.40 -8.16 -11.83
N ILE A 22 -10.31 -6.86 -11.54
CA ILE A 22 -11.05 -5.81 -12.28
C ILE A 22 -10.71 -5.88 -13.77
N ARG A 23 -9.43 -6.08 -14.06
CA ARG A 23 -8.93 -6.46 -15.36
C ARG A 23 -8.74 -7.98 -15.41
N GLU A 24 -8.98 -8.55 -16.59
CA GLU A 24 -8.77 -9.97 -16.85
C GLU A 24 -7.34 -10.38 -16.46
N PRO A 25 -7.16 -11.37 -15.56
CA PRO A 25 -5.84 -11.82 -15.15
C PRO A 25 -5.02 -12.40 -16.30
N LEU A 26 -3.84 -11.81 -16.53
CA LEU A 26 -2.80 -12.37 -17.39
C LEU A 26 -1.91 -13.32 -16.59
N TRP A 27 -1.82 -14.56 -17.07
CA TRP A 27 -1.02 -15.61 -16.44
C TRP A 27 0.45 -15.21 -16.33
N HIS A 28 1.08 -15.51 -15.19
CA HIS A 28 2.48 -15.17 -14.84
C HIS A 28 2.80 -13.68 -14.71
N MET A 29 1.87 -12.80 -15.05
CA MET A 29 2.07 -11.36 -15.05
C MET A 29 1.33 -10.67 -13.91
N THR A 30 0.12 -11.13 -13.60
CA THR A 30 -0.78 -10.43 -12.69
C THR A 30 -0.23 -10.39 -11.28
N TRP A 31 -0.10 -9.18 -10.77
CA TRP A 31 0.29 -8.91 -9.40
C TRP A 31 -0.68 -7.88 -8.85
N ASP A 32 -1.39 -8.26 -7.79
CA ASP A 32 -2.37 -7.43 -7.10
C ASP A 32 -1.91 -7.21 -5.66
N TRP A 33 -1.99 -5.97 -5.19
CA TRP A 33 -1.69 -5.66 -3.80
C TRP A 33 -2.39 -4.40 -3.32
N TRP A 34 -2.53 -4.33 -2.00
CA TRP A 34 -2.78 -3.10 -1.28
C TRP A 34 -1.55 -2.74 -0.49
N TRP A 35 -1.23 -1.45 -0.37
CA TRP A 35 -0.12 -1.04 0.45
C TRP A 35 -0.27 0.37 1.01
N TRP A 36 0.38 0.57 2.16
CA TRP A 36 0.50 1.86 2.85
C TRP A 36 1.98 2.25 2.94
N LEU A 37 2.25 3.55 2.74
CA LEU A 37 3.45 4.21 3.22
C LEU A 37 3.04 5.17 4.34
N VAL A 38 3.53 4.94 5.55
CA VAL A 38 3.23 5.75 6.72
C VAL A 38 4.49 6.48 7.16
N MET A 39 4.39 7.80 7.28
CA MET A 39 5.43 8.68 7.81
C MET A 39 5.00 9.11 9.21
N ILE A 40 5.77 8.72 10.21
CA ILE A 40 5.49 8.96 11.63
C ILE A 40 6.36 10.09 12.14
N ASP A 41 5.74 11.03 12.84
CA ASP A 41 6.41 12.15 13.48
C ASP A 41 7.30 11.63 14.61
N ASP A 42 8.50 12.20 14.75
CA ASP A 42 9.45 11.82 15.81
C ASP A 42 10.02 13.09 16.47
N PRO A 43 9.24 13.77 17.34
CA PRO A 43 9.58 15.11 17.85
C PRO A 43 10.87 15.12 18.68
N GLU A 44 11.22 13.98 19.29
CA GLU A 44 12.44 13.79 20.09
C GLU A 44 13.59 13.16 19.26
N GLY A 45 13.34 12.82 18.00
CA GLY A 45 14.27 12.14 17.11
C GLY A 45 14.75 13.01 15.93
N PRO A 46 15.29 12.38 14.88
CA PRO A 46 15.74 13.10 13.69
C PRO A 46 14.58 13.75 12.91
N GLU A 47 14.86 14.85 12.23
CA GLU A 47 13.87 15.63 11.45
C GLU A 47 13.14 14.83 10.36
N TRP A 48 13.73 13.72 9.88
CA TRP A 48 13.15 12.87 8.86
C TRP A 48 12.21 11.77 9.41
N GLY A 49 12.03 11.71 10.73
CA GLY A 49 11.06 10.84 11.39
C GLY A 49 11.27 9.34 11.19
N LYS A 50 10.19 8.59 11.41
CA LYS A 50 10.13 7.13 11.26
C LYS A 50 9.22 6.77 10.09
N GLN A 51 9.41 5.61 9.48
CA GLN A 51 8.63 5.21 8.30
C GLN A 51 8.26 3.74 8.33
N LEU A 52 7.03 3.44 7.92
CA LEU A 52 6.51 2.08 7.72
C LEU A 52 6.05 1.95 6.28
N MET A 53 6.40 0.84 5.63
CA MET A 53 5.67 0.36 4.47
C MET A 53 5.15 -1.03 4.75
N VAL A 54 3.88 -1.26 4.44
CA VAL A 54 3.24 -2.57 4.55
C VAL A 54 2.37 -2.85 3.35
N LEU A 55 2.35 -4.11 2.90
CA LEU A 55 1.52 -4.57 1.80
C LEU A 55 0.87 -5.93 2.06
N TRP A 56 -0.28 -6.14 1.41
CA TRP A 56 -1.00 -7.41 1.28
C TRP A 56 -1.04 -7.73 -0.19
N SER A 57 -0.38 -8.82 -0.59
CA SER A 57 -0.10 -9.10 -2.00
C SER A 57 -0.48 -10.50 -2.41
N THR A 58 -1.01 -10.63 -3.63
CA THR A 58 -1.15 -11.91 -4.33
C THR A 58 -0.62 -11.82 -5.76
N LYS A 59 -0.06 -12.90 -6.29
CA LYS A 59 0.57 -12.92 -7.61
C LYS A 59 0.18 -14.18 -8.36
N ASP A 60 -0.36 -14.00 -9.57
CA ASP A 60 -0.60 -15.08 -10.52
C ASP A 60 0.75 -15.52 -11.12
N ASN A 61 1.44 -16.42 -10.43
CA ASN A 61 2.69 -17.01 -10.87
C ASN A 61 2.96 -18.34 -10.15
N ASP A 62 3.59 -19.30 -10.82
CA ASP A 62 3.84 -20.64 -10.23
C ASP A 62 4.88 -20.59 -9.10
N ARG A 63 5.77 -19.60 -9.16
CA ARG A 63 6.82 -19.39 -8.16
C ARG A 63 7.20 -17.93 -8.05
N VAL A 64 7.28 -17.46 -6.82
CA VAL A 64 7.75 -16.13 -6.44
C VAL A 64 8.88 -16.29 -5.42
N GLU A 65 9.87 -15.41 -5.47
CA GLU A 65 10.90 -15.32 -4.44
C GLU A 65 10.87 -13.92 -3.85
N VAL A 66 10.60 -13.81 -2.55
CA VAL A 66 10.50 -12.55 -1.83
C VAL A 66 11.61 -12.49 -0.79
N ASN A 67 12.64 -11.68 -1.04
CA ASN A 67 13.80 -11.53 -0.15
C ASN A 67 14.34 -12.89 0.34
N GLY A 68 14.61 -13.81 -0.61
CA GLY A 68 15.12 -15.15 -0.35
C GLY A 68 14.10 -16.17 0.17
N THR A 69 12.85 -15.78 0.39
CA THR A 69 11.76 -16.71 0.77
C THR A 69 11.03 -17.17 -0.49
N PRO A 70 11.07 -18.47 -0.83
CA PRO A 70 10.24 -19.00 -1.90
C PRO A 70 8.78 -19.02 -1.46
N TRP A 71 7.90 -18.60 -2.35
CA TRP A 71 6.45 -18.71 -2.23
C TRP A 71 5.92 -19.30 -3.53
N THR A 72 5.01 -20.26 -3.42
CA THR A 72 4.35 -20.93 -4.54
C THR A 72 2.86 -20.64 -4.44
N PRO A 73 2.40 -19.49 -4.99
CA PRO A 73 0.99 -19.14 -4.98
C PRO A 73 0.13 -20.24 -5.59
N SER A 74 -0.96 -20.58 -4.91
CA SER A 74 -1.90 -21.63 -5.31
C SER A 74 -3.15 -21.03 -5.95
N GLY A 75 -3.11 -20.94 -7.29
CA GLY A 75 -4.27 -20.59 -8.10
C GLY A 75 -4.71 -19.13 -8.00
N ARG A 76 -5.86 -18.83 -8.62
CA ARG A 76 -6.50 -17.50 -8.60
C ARG A 76 -7.36 -17.35 -7.34
N PRO A 77 -7.60 -16.11 -6.86
CA PRO A 77 -8.50 -15.88 -5.74
C PRO A 77 -9.85 -16.58 -5.94
N GLY A 78 -10.29 -17.34 -4.95
CA GLY A 78 -11.64 -17.89 -4.92
C GLY A 78 -12.64 -16.78 -4.57
N VAL A 79 -13.75 -16.70 -5.29
CA VAL A 79 -14.80 -15.68 -5.07
C VAL A 79 -16.10 -16.38 -4.73
N ASP A 80 -16.77 -15.95 -3.66
CA ASP A 80 -18.10 -16.44 -3.30
C ASP A 80 -19.23 -15.70 -4.04
N GLU A 81 -20.47 -16.10 -3.79
CA GLU A 81 -21.67 -15.51 -4.43
C GLU A 81 -21.96 -14.06 -4.01
N HIS A 82 -21.34 -13.59 -2.94
CA HIS A 82 -21.49 -12.24 -2.40
C HIS A 82 -20.29 -11.34 -2.73
N GLY A 83 -19.31 -11.86 -3.47
CA GLY A 83 -18.11 -11.13 -3.90
C GLY A 83 -16.99 -11.09 -2.87
N GLY A 84 -17.10 -11.83 -1.77
CA GLY A 84 -15.99 -12.08 -0.85
C GLY A 84 -14.93 -12.94 -1.52
N MET A 85 -13.65 -12.66 -1.24
CA MET A 85 -12.53 -13.35 -1.86
C MET A 85 -11.63 -14.02 -0.83
N VAL A 86 -11.20 -15.25 -1.13
CA VAL A 86 -10.07 -15.91 -0.46
C VAL A 86 -8.85 -15.83 -1.37
N ILE A 87 -7.75 -15.33 -0.85
CA ILE A 87 -6.55 -14.98 -1.60
C ILE A 87 -5.33 -15.66 -0.96
N ASP A 88 -4.64 -16.52 -1.69
CA ASP A 88 -3.29 -16.95 -1.32
C ASP A 88 -2.32 -15.80 -1.55
N GLY A 89 -1.61 -15.38 -0.50
CA GLY A 89 -0.74 -14.22 -0.57
C GLY A 89 0.32 -14.12 0.50
N MET A 90 0.87 -12.93 0.58
CA MET A 90 1.84 -12.56 1.59
C MET A 90 1.54 -11.18 2.17
N VAL A 91 1.73 -11.06 3.48
CA VAL A 91 1.88 -9.77 4.16
C VAL A 91 3.36 -9.50 4.31
N CYS A 92 3.81 -8.35 3.81
CA CYS A 92 5.20 -7.94 3.86
C CYS A 92 5.30 -6.49 4.33
N ALA A 93 6.30 -6.20 5.17
CA ALA A 93 6.57 -4.85 5.63
C ALA A 93 8.07 -4.60 5.85
N TRP A 94 8.45 -3.32 5.78
CA TRP A 94 9.70 -2.83 6.36
C TRP A 94 9.41 -1.68 7.32
N TRP A 95 10.31 -1.49 8.28
CA TRP A 95 10.23 -0.42 9.28
C TRP A 95 11.55 0.33 9.35
N PHE A 96 11.51 1.64 9.21
CA PHE A 96 12.65 2.52 9.45
C PHE A 96 12.43 3.25 10.77
N ASP A 97 13.31 3.01 11.73
CA ASP A 97 13.18 3.54 13.10
C ASP A 97 13.72 4.97 13.28
N GLY A 98 14.08 5.65 12.17
CA GLY A 98 14.77 6.94 12.18
C GLY A 98 16.29 6.83 12.00
N HIS A 99 16.87 5.65 12.18
CA HIS A 99 18.31 5.42 12.03
C HIS A 99 18.65 4.19 11.19
N ARG A 100 17.89 3.11 11.35
CA ARG A 100 18.12 1.81 10.75
C ARG A 100 16.86 1.29 10.07
N MET A 101 17.07 0.69 8.91
CA MET A 101 16.04 -0.09 8.22
C MET A 101 15.97 -1.51 8.81
N HIS A 102 14.77 -1.90 9.22
CA HIS A 102 14.38 -3.25 9.61
C HIS A 102 13.63 -3.89 8.44
N GLU A 103 14.38 -4.60 7.60
CA GLU A 103 13.85 -5.31 6.43
C GLU A 103 14.29 -6.79 6.46
N PRO A 104 13.33 -7.73 6.48
CA PRO A 104 11.89 -7.53 6.65
C PRO A 104 11.51 -7.14 8.08
N TYR A 105 10.48 -6.33 8.26
CA TYR A 105 9.77 -6.16 9.53
C TYR A 105 8.70 -7.25 9.72
N ILE A 106 7.93 -7.51 8.66
CA ILE A 106 6.94 -8.59 8.57
C ILE A 106 7.19 -9.33 7.25
N LYS A 107 7.17 -10.66 7.27
CA LYS A 107 7.18 -11.50 6.07
C LYS A 107 6.42 -12.81 6.33
N ARG A 108 5.11 -12.80 6.07
CA ARG A 108 4.19 -13.92 6.34
C ARG A 108 3.48 -14.37 5.07
N THR A 109 3.59 -15.65 4.73
CA THR A 109 2.71 -16.29 3.75
C THR A 109 1.43 -16.74 4.44
N CYS A 110 0.29 -16.41 3.86
CA CYS A 110 -1.01 -16.75 4.42
C CYS A 110 -2.12 -16.62 3.38
N ASP A 111 -3.20 -17.35 3.60
CA ASP A 111 -4.48 -17.00 3.00
C ASP A 111 -5.00 -15.71 3.63
N MET A 112 -5.67 -14.88 2.84
CA MET A 112 -6.29 -13.63 3.27
C MET A 112 -7.70 -13.57 2.74
N ILE A 113 -8.60 -12.98 3.52
CA ILE A 113 -9.95 -12.66 3.05
C ILE A 113 -9.98 -11.19 2.66
N ALA A 114 -10.51 -10.87 1.47
CA ALA A 114 -10.86 -9.51 1.12
C ALA A 114 -12.37 -9.43 0.83
N MET A 115 -13.07 -8.51 1.49
CA MET A 115 -14.52 -8.35 1.33
C MET A 115 -14.94 -6.88 1.54
N SER A 116 -16.03 -6.49 0.87
CA SER A 116 -16.72 -5.22 1.14
C SER A 116 -17.61 -5.31 2.37
N ASP A 117 -18.00 -4.15 2.89
CA ASP A 117 -18.93 -4.04 4.02
C ASP A 117 -20.36 -4.49 3.71
N THR A 118 -20.69 -4.70 2.43
CA THR A 118 -21.97 -5.29 1.98
C THR A 118 -22.02 -6.81 2.14
N HIS A 119 -20.90 -7.46 2.41
CA HIS A 119 -20.85 -8.91 2.53
C HIS A 119 -21.62 -9.39 3.77
N PRO A 120 -22.42 -10.47 3.72
CA PRO A 120 -23.21 -10.93 4.88
C PRO A 120 -22.41 -11.31 6.11
N SER A 121 -21.12 -11.66 5.94
CA SER A 121 -20.19 -11.92 7.04
C SER A 121 -19.52 -10.66 7.61
N TRP A 122 -19.83 -9.48 7.10
CA TRP A 122 -19.35 -8.23 7.68
C TRP A 122 -19.91 -8.08 9.12
N PRO A 123 -19.08 -7.70 10.13
CA PRO A 123 -19.52 -7.71 11.53
C PRO A 123 -20.67 -6.75 11.87
N SER A 124 -20.91 -5.75 11.04
CA SER A 124 -21.94 -4.72 11.23
C SER A 124 -22.80 -4.55 9.97
N SER A 125 -23.82 -3.71 10.04
CA SER A 125 -24.54 -3.32 8.82
C SER A 125 -23.65 -2.38 8.00
N GLY A 126 -23.16 -2.85 6.85
CA GLY A 126 -22.46 -2.00 5.90
C GLY A 126 -23.36 -0.95 5.27
N LEU A 127 -22.73 0.10 4.75
CA LEU A 127 -23.41 1.15 3.98
C LEU A 127 -23.29 0.92 2.48
N GLY A 128 -22.32 0.12 2.04
CA GLY A 128 -22.08 -0.15 0.62
C GLY A 128 -21.39 0.98 -0.13
N ASP A 129 -20.86 1.96 0.60
CA ASP A 129 -20.21 3.14 0.05
C ASP A 129 -18.68 2.98 -0.12
N GLY A 130 -18.18 1.75 -0.03
CA GLY A 130 -16.78 1.39 -0.22
C GLY A 130 -16.05 0.88 1.03
N GLY A 131 -16.75 0.73 2.15
CA GLY A 131 -16.21 0.07 3.34
C GLY A 131 -15.85 -1.39 3.08
N GLY A 132 -14.99 -1.95 3.92
CA GLY A 132 -14.50 -3.32 3.77
C GLY A 132 -13.10 -3.51 4.35
N ALA A 133 -12.52 -4.69 4.15
CA ALA A 133 -11.21 -5.02 4.72
C ALA A 133 -10.46 -6.07 3.90
N VAL A 134 -9.15 -6.14 4.15
CA VAL A 134 -8.32 -7.32 3.88
C VAL A 134 -7.82 -7.87 5.22
N VAL A 135 -8.08 -9.15 5.46
CA VAL A 135 -7.88 -9.84 6.74
C VAL A 135 -7.07 -11.10 6.51
N PRO A 136 -5.78 -11.11 6.87
CA PRO A 136 -4.96 -12.32 6.89
C PRO A 136 -5.49 -13.38 7.85
N LEU A 137 -5.53 -14.63 7.40
CA LEU A 137 -5.94 -15.79 8.20
C LEU A 137 -4.76 -16.29 9.04
N LEU A 138 -4.32 -15.45 9.98
CA LEU A 138 -3.23 -15.70 10.90
C LEU A 138 -3.71 -15.57 12.36
N PRO A 139 -2.99 -16.15 13.33
CA PRO A 139 -3.28 -15.92 14.75
C PRO A 139 -3.10 -14.46 15.18
N ASP A 140 -2.17 -13.76 14.54
CA ASP A 140 -1.89 -12.35 14.75
C ASP A 140 -2.74 -11.47 13.82
N ASP A 141 -3.27 -10.37 14.35
CA ASP A 141 -4.00 -9.38 13.53
C ASP A 141 -3.00 -8.56 12.69
N LEU A 142 -3.04 -8.81 11.39
CA LEU A 142 -2.32 -8.08 10.35
C LEU A 142 -3.30 -7.42 9.36
N SER A 143 -4.52 -7.07 9.81
CA SER A 143 -5.58 -6.56 8.95
C SER A 143 -5.49 -5.06 8.72
N MET A 144 -6.13 -4.63 7.63
CA MET A 144 -6.51 -3.24 7.44
C MET A 144 -7.90 -3.17 6.82
N GLY A 145 -8.57 -2.03 6.99
CA GLY A 145 -9.87 -1.82 6.37
C GLY A 145 -10.32 -0.36 6.40
N LEU A 146 -11.41 -0.09 5.69
CA LEU A 146 -12.12 1.19 5.67
C LEU A 146 -13.45 1.00 6.39
N ASN A 147 -13.72 1.85 7.38
CA ASN A 147 -15.00 1.83 8.07
C ASN A 147 -16.14 2.11 7.08
N SER A 148 -17.33 1.54 7.32
CA SER A 148 -18.49 1.66 6.42
C SER A 148 -18.91 3.10 6.15
N ASP A 149 -18.73 4.00 7.12
CA ASP A 149 -18.99 5.44 6.99
C ASP A 149 -17.89 6.21 6.24
N LYS A 150 -16.80 5.53 5.86
CA LYS A 150 -15.58 6.12 5.28
C LYS A 150 -14.93 7.19 6.16
N GLY A 151 -15.19 7.19 7.47
CA GLY A 151 -14.60 8.16 8.39
C GLY A 151 -13.12 7.91 8.63
N SER A 152 -12.70 6.64 8.66
CA SER A 152 -11.29 6.28 8.81
C SER A 152 -10.95 4.90 8.26
N PHE A 153 -9.69 4.71 7.92
CA PHE A 153 -9.09 3.38 7.83
C PHE A 153 -8.52 2.96 9.18
N TRP A 154 -8.48 1.65 9.44
CA TRP A 154 -7.64 1.08 10.48
C TRP A 154 -6.53 0.23 9.86
N LEU A 155 -5.43 0.12 10.60
CA LEU A 155 -4.26 -0.68 10.25
C LEU A 155 -3.69 -1.31 11.53
N ASN A 156 -3.75 -2.63 11.63
CA ASN A 156 -3.21 -3.39 12.75
C ASN A 156 -2.05 -4.25 12.26
N LEU A 157 -0.94 -4.25 13.01
CA LEU A 157 0.25 -5.04 12.68
C LEU A 157 0.88 -5.65 13.92
N ARG A 158 1.50 -6.81 13.72
CA ARG A 158 2.36 -7.52 14.67
C ARG A 158 3.69 -7.85 14.01
N GLY A 159 4.78 -7.42 14.63
CA GLY A 159 6.13 -7.62 14.12
C GLY A 159 6.57 -9.08 14.14
N ASP A 160 7.48 -9.45 13.24
CA ASP A 160 8.09 -10.77 13.30
C ASP A 160 9.09 -10.85 14.45
N LYS A 161 9.12 -11.99 15.15
CA LYS A 161 9.95 -12.21 16.35
C LYS A 161 11.41 -11.76 16.18
N ILE A 162 12.03 -12.12 15.06
CA ILE A 162 13.43 -11.77 14.79
C ILE A 162 13.59 -10.25 14.66
N SER A 163 12.66 -9.57 14.00
CA SER A 163 12.72 -8.12 13.80
C SER A 163 12.49 -7.38 15.12
N ILE A 164 11.57 -7.88 15.96
CA ILE A 164 11.34 -7.38 17.32
C ILE A 164 12.60 -7.53 18.19
N GLU A 165 13.22 -8.71 18.18
CA GLU A 165 14.49 -8.96 18.89
C GLU A 165 15.63 -8.04 18.41
N ASN A 166 15.53 -7.52 17.19
CA ASN A 166 16.47 -6.57 16.60
C ASN A 166 16.07 -5.09 16.78
N GLY A 167 15.01 -4.80 17.53
CA GLY A 167 14.58 -3.44 17.89
C GLY A 167 13.45 -2.86 17.05
N ALA A 168 12.81 -3.64 16.17
CA ALA A 168 11.57 -3.22 15.53
C ALA A 168 10.39 -3.30 16.54
N PRO A 169 9.31 -2.52 16.33
CA PRO A 169 8.16 -2.56 17.22
C PRO A 169 7.48 -3.93 17.27
N SER A 170 6.91 -4.29 18.42
CA SER A 170 6.13 -5.52 18.56
C SER A 170 4.73 -5.41 17.95
N SER A 171 4.15 -4.21 17.98
CA SER A 171 2.78 -3.97 17.53
C SER A 171 2.53 -2.54 17.10
N MET A 172 1.60 -2.39 16.16
CA MET A 172 1.10 -1.10 15.70
C MET A 172 -0.41 -1.18 15.53
N ALA A 173 -1.13 -0.16 15.98
CA ALA A 173 -2.55 0.02 15.76
C ALA A 173 -2.80 1.47 15.36
N LEU A 174 -3.02 1.69 14.07
CA LEU A 174 -3.11 3.02 13.46
C LEU A 174 -4.51 3.27 12.92
N ASN A 175 -4.96 4.51 13.09
CA ASN A 175 -6.21 5.02 12.58
C ASN A 175 -5.90 6.18 11.63
N LEU A 176 -6.38 6.07 10.39
CA LEU A 176 -6.05 6.98 9.31
C LEU A 176 -7.28 7.73 8.86
N THR A 177 -7.28 9.04 9.08
CA THR A 177 -8.43 9.92 8.83
C THR A 177 -8.17 10.85 7.64
N PRO A 178 -9.22 11.41 7.03
CA PRO A 178 -9.04 12.43 6.02
C PRO A 178 -8.19 13.61 6.53
N TRP A 179 -7.33 14.14 5.66
CA TRP A 179 -6.48 15.30 5.91
C TRP A 179 -7.09 16.55 5.27
N ASN A 180 -7.29 16.53 3.95
CA ASN A 180 -7.98 17.58 3.22
C ASN A 180 -8.64 16.98 1.97
N SER A 181 -9.54 17.73 1.33
CA SER A 181 -10.32 17.22 0.21
C SER A 181 -9.48 16.79 -1.00
N ALA A 182 -8.37 17.47 -1.29
CA ALA A 182 -7.51 17.13 -2.42
C ALA A 182 -6.76 15.80 -2.19
N MET A 183 -6.30 15.60 -0.96
CA MET A 183 -5.45 14.48 -0.53
C MET A 183 -6.24 13.21 -0.19
N SER A 184 -7.40 13.37 0.43
CA SER A 184 -8.20 12.28 0.99
C SER A 184 -9.34 11.86 0.06
N GLN A 185 -9.04 11.84 -1.24
CA GLN A 185 -9.92 11.39 -2.30
C GLN A 185 -9.34 10.14 -2.97
N ALA A 186 -10.18 9.13 -3.17
CA ALA A 186 -9.88 7.99 -4.04
C ALA A 186 -9.71 8.46 -5.49
N ARG A 187 -8.51 8.27 -6.03
CA ARG A 187 -8.17 8.62 -7.42
C ARG A 187 -7.77 7.39 -8.21
N PRO A 188 -8.60 6.95 -9.17
CA PRO A 188 -8.24 5.87 -10.07
C PRO A 188 -7.24 6.36 -11.13
N SER A 189 -6.31 5.49 -11.51
CA SER A 189 -5.38 5.68 -12.63
C SER A 189 -5.17 4.32 -13.30
N ASN A 190 -5.32 4.26 -14.61
CA ASN A 190 -5.12 3.04 -15.37
C ASN A 190 -4.42 3.34 -16.69
N ALA A 191 -3.78 2.31 -17.24
CA ALA A 191 -3.29 2.31 -18.60
C ALA A 191 -3.39 0.89 -19.19
N THR A 192 -3.86 0.80 -20.43
CA THR A 192 -3.87 -0.44 -21.21
C THR A 192 -2.85 -0.33 -22.34
N TYR A 193 -2.01 -1.35 -22.45
CA TYR A 193 -0.98 -1.51 -23.47
C TYR A 193 -1.33 -2.69 -24.40
N ALA A 194 -0.46 -2.95 -25.39
CA ALA A 194 -0.63 -4.07 -26.31
C ALA A 194 -0.76 -5.41 -25.56
N GLY A 195 -1.61 -6.31 -26.06
CA GLY A 195 -1.79 -7.65 -25.48
C GLY A 195 -2.54 -7.68 -24.15
N GLY A 196 -3.31 -6.64 -23.80
CA GLY A 196 -4.06 -6.56 -22.54
C GLY A 196 -3.21 -6.26 -21.31
N MET A 197 -1.90 -6.07 -21.50
CA MET A 197 -0.99 -5.63 -20.43
C MET A 197 -1.38 -4.24 -19.93
N GLY A 198 -1.04 -3.92 -18.70
CA GLY A 198 -1.42 -2.63 -18.14
C GLY A 198 -1.25 -2.53 -16.63
N TYR A 199 -1.82 -1.47 -16.08
CA TYR A 199 -2.00 -1.31 -14.65
C TYR A 199 -3.36 -0.69 -14.32
N ASP A 200 -3.86 -0.99 -13.13
CA ASP A 200 -4.99 -0.33 -12.47
C ASP A 200 -4.55 0.06 -11.07
N ILE A 201 -4.69 1.33 -10.73
CA ILE A 201 -4.29 1.88 -9.43
C ILE A 201 -5.47 2.67 -8.87
N LEU A 202 -5.81 2.43 -7.61
CA LEU A 202 -6.64 3.32 -6.81
C LEU A 202 -5.78 3.90 -5.71
N ARG A 203 -5.73 5.23 -5.59
CA ARG A 203 -4.83 5.92 -4.68
C ARG A 203 -5.58 6.86 -3.75
N VAL A 204 -5.08 6.97 -2.52
CA VAL A 204 -5.36 8.11 -1.63
C VAL A 204 -4.03 8.80 -1.38
N HIS A 205 -3.93 10.05 -1.82
CA HIS A 205 -2.66 10.78 -1.82
C HIS A 205 -2.17 11.12 -0.42
N GLY A 206 -3.08 11.36 0.53
CA GLY A 206 -2.68 11.60 1.91
C GLY A 206 -3.82 11.48 2.91
N THR A 207 -3.41 11.09 4.10
CA THR A 207 -4.24 10.90 5.29
C THR A 207 -3.49 11.42 6.50
N LYS A 208 -4.21 11.77 7.56
CA LYS A 208 -3.62 11.97 8.89
C LYS A 208 -3.59 10.63 9.61
N VAL A 209 -2.54 10.42 10.41
CA VAL A 209 -2.36 9.22 11.22
C VAL A 209 -2.36 9.60 12.68
N ASN A 210 -3.11 8.83 13.46
CA ASN A 210 -2.98 8.72 14.91
C ASN A 210 -3.07 7.25 15.30
N GLY A 211 -2.59 6.90 16.49
CA GLY A 211 -2.67 5.53 16.98
C GLY A 211 -1.55 5.23 17.95
N THR A 212 -1.20 3.95 18.05
CA THR A 212 -0.15 3.50 18.95
C THR A 212 0.88 2.61 18.26
N ILE A 213 2.14 2.72 18.70
CA ILE A 213 3.23 1.80 18.38
C ILE A 213 3.79 1.32 19.72
N ASP A 214 3.72 0.02 20.00
CA ASP A 214 4.07 -0.57 21.31
C ASP A 214 3.41 0.12 22.53
N GLY A 215 2.20 0.65 22.31
CA GLY A 215 1.42 1.35 23.33
C GLY A 215 1.77 2.83 23.50
N GLU A 216 2.78 3.34 22.79
CA GLU A 216 3.09 4.77 22.75
C GLU A 216 2.27 5.46 21.67
N ASP A 217 1.68 6.61 22.00
CA ASP A 217 0.89 7.40 21.07
C ASP A 217 1.78 7.99 19.97
N VAL A 218 1.31 7.89 18.72
CA VAL A 218 2.01 8.43 17.55
C VAL A 218 1.08 9.25 16.68
N THR A 219 1.69 10.21 15.97
CA THR A 219 1.03 10.98 14.91
C THR A 219 1.83 10.90 13.62
N GLY A 220 1.19 11.28 12.51
CA GLY A 220 1.90 11.42 11.24
C GLY A 220 0.95 11.55 10.07
N THR A 221 1.41 11.07 8.92
CA THR A 221 0.65 11.05 7.68
C THR A 221 0.89 9.76 6.90
N ALA A 222 -0.02 9.40 6.00
CA ALA A 222 0.19 8.23 5.16
C ALA A 222 -0.37 8.36 3.76
N TYR A 223 0.26 7.63 2.85
CA TYR A 223 -0.09 7.46 1.45
C TYR A 223 -0.56 6.03 1.21
N PHE A 224 -1.60 5.85 0.39
CA PHE A 224 -2.18 4.54 0.12
C PHE A 224 -2.32 4.27 -1.37
N GLN A 225 -2.09 3.01 -1.76
CA GLN A 225 -2.60 2.50 -3.02
C GLN A 225 -3.11 1.07 -2.92
N LYS A 226 -4.12 0.80 -3.74
CA LYS A 226 -4.41 -0.51 -4.28
C LYS A 226 -3.92 -0.57 -5.72
N VAL A 227 -3.24 -1.64 -6.09
CA VAL A 227 -2.55 -1.76 -7.37
C VAL A 227 -2.78 -3.13 -7.99
N CYS A 228 -3.04 -3.15 -9.29
CA CYS A 228 -2.92 -4.31 -10.16
C CYS A 228 -1.92 -3.97 -11.26
N VAL A 229 -0.84 -4.75 -11.40
CA VAL A 229 0.11 -4.62 -12.52
C VAL A 229 0.17 -5.94 -13.28
N GLN A 230 0.08 -5.87 -14.60
CA GLN A 230 0.23 -7.01 -15.50
C GLN A 230 1.09 -6.62 -16.71
N ALA A 231 2.14 -5.84 -16.48
CA ALA A 231 3.06 -5.38 -17.51
C ALA A 231 4.50 -5.49 -17.00
N PRO A 232 5.49 -5.79 -17.87
CA PRO A 232 6.88 -5.60 -17.50
C PRO A 232 7.11 -4.11 -17.26
N SER A 233 7.38 -3.74 -16.01
CA SER A 233 7.65 -2.36 -15.66
C SER A 233 9.13 -2.04 -15.89
N PRO A 234 9.45 -0.99 -16.68
CA PRO A 234 10.82 -0.49 -16.74
C PRO A 234 11.18 0.03 -15.35
N PRO A 235 12.45 -0.07 -14.89
CA PRO A 235 12.89 0.54 -13.64
C PRO A 235 12.40 1.97 -13.47
N TRP A 236 12.07 2.37 -12.24
CA TRP A 236 11.53 3.69 -11.98
C TRP A 236 12.08 4.27 -10.68
N TYR A 237 12.16 5.59 -10.64
CA TYR A 237 12.20 6.33 -9.39
C TYR A 237 10.83 6.88 -9.11
N TRP A 238 10.41 6.78 -7.87
CA TRP A 238 9.16 7.32 -7.41
C TRP A 238 9.35 7.87 -6.01
N GLY A 239 8.67 8.96 -5.71
CA GLY A 239 8.60 9.48 -4.36
C GLY A 239 7.42 10.41 -4.18
N VAL A 240 7.13 10.66 -2.91
CA VAL A 240 6.07 11.54 -2.44
C VAL A 240 6.61 12.41 -1.31
N LEU A 241 6.07 13.61 -1.17
CA LEU A 241 6.31 14.50 -0.04
C LEU A 241 4.97 15.03 0.47
N HIS A 242 4.80 14.97 1.79
CA HIS A 242 3.73 15.60 2.53
C HIS A 242 4.31 16.83 3.21
N PHE A 243 3.78 18.02 2.91
CA PHE A 243 4.24 19.26 3.51
C PHE A 243 3.39 19.62 4.72
N ASP A 244 3.97 20.32 5.69
CA ASP A 244 3.31 20.72 6.93
C ASP A 244 2.06 21.57 6.71
N ASP A 245 2.03 22.34 5.61
CA ASP A 245 0.91 23.21 5.24
C ASP A 245 -0.26 22.45 4.59
N GLY A 246 -0.12 21.14 4.37
CA GLY A 246 -1.11 20.30 3.71
C GLY A 246 -0.88 20.10 2.21
N SER A 247 0.18 20.70 1.64
CA SER A 247 0.54 20.51 0.25
C SER A 247 1.14 19.12 0.02
N TYR A 248 1.20 18.71 -1.24
CA TYR A 248 1.70 17.41 -1.64
C TYR A 248 2.48 17.48 -2.95
N LEU A 249 3.56 16.72 -3.02
CA LEU A 249 4.29 16.48 -4.25
C LEU A 249 4.38 14.97 -4.49
N ASP A 250 4.14 14.54 -5.72
CA ASP A 250 4.63 13.26 -6.22
C ASP A 250 5.42 13.40 -7.51
N TRP A 251 6.28 12.43 -7.74
CA TRP A 251 6.97 12.29 -9.01
C TRP A 251 7.15 10.83 -9.37
N PHE A 252 7.09 10.55 -10.66
CA PHE A 252 7.32 9.22 -11.22
C PHE A 252 8.21 9.35 -12.46
N LEU A 253 9.39 8.73 -12.38
CA LEU A 253 10.42 8.77 -13.40
C LEU A 253 10.79 7.33 -13.82
N PRO A 254 10.00 6.72 -14.72
CA PRO A 254 10.39 5.48 -15.36
C PRO A 254 11.58 5.75 -16.27
N HIS A 255 12.53 4.83 -16.30
CA HIS A 255 13.78 5.02 -17.01
C HIS A 255 14.30 3.72 -17.63
N LEU A 256 14.98 3.86 -18.76
CA LEU A 256 15.82 2.82 -19.31
C LEU A 256 17.18 2.90 -18.64
N SER A 257 17.63 1.78 -18.06
CA SER A 257 18.99 1.66 -17.55
C SER A 257 19.51 0.24 -17.75
N PRO A 258 20.85 0.03 -17.72
CA PRO A 258 21.45 -1.31 -17.78
C PRO A 258 20.99 -2.28 -16.68
N THR A 259 20.32 -1.76 -15.63
CA THR A 259 19.69 -2.58 -14.57
C THR A 259 18.60 -3.50 -15.12
N MET A 260 17.95 -3.16 -16.24
CA MET A 260 16.96 -4.02 -16.91
C MET A 260 17.52 -5.40 -17.31
N THR A 261 18.85 -5.50 -17.46
CA THR A 261 19.56 -6.74 -17.78
C THR A 261 20.30 -7.32 -16.58
N ALA A 262 20.01 -6.84 -15.36
CA ALA A 262 20.63 -7.34 -14.15
C ALA A 262 20.16 -8.78 -13.88
N ARG A 263 21.11 -9.68 -13.66
CA ARG A 263 20.86 -11.06 -13.23
C ARG A 263 21.11 -11.28 -11.74
N THR A 264 21.46 -10.21 -11.02
CA THR A 264 21.82 -10.27 -9.61
C THR A 264 21.24 -9.05 -8.89
N PRO A 265 20.83 -9.19 -7.62
CA PRO A 265 20.26 -8.10 -6.83
C PRO A 265 21.29 -7.10 -6.31
N ARG A 266 22.59 -7.28 -6.61
CA ARG A 266 23.64 -6.35 -6.16
C ARG A 266 23.33 -4.93 -6.66
N PRO A 267 23.15 -3.95 -5.76
CA PRO A 267 22.85 -2.58 -6.15
C PRO A 267 24.12 -1.83 -6.61
N TRP A 268 23.93 -0.68 -7.25
CA TRP A 268 24.99 0.29 -7.60
C TRP A 268 26.16 -0.30 -8.39
N LYS A 269 25.91 -1.15 -9.38
CA LYS A 269 27.02 -1.64 -10.23
C LYS A 269 27.54 -0.47 -11.06
N ARG A 270 28.84 -0.48 -11.37
CA ARG A 270 29.47 0.59 -12.19
C ARG A 270 28.76 0.84 -13.52
N ARG A 271 28.11 -0.18 -14.10
CA ARG A 271 27.35 -0.07 -15.35
C ARG A 271 25.97 0.60 -15.17
N ASP A 272 25.47 0.69 -13.95
CA ASP A 272 24.10 1.15 -13.64
C ASP A 272 24.02 2.68 -13.48
N ILE A 273 25.01 3.44 -13.97
CA ILE A 273 25.09 4.91 -13.82
C ILE A 273 24.23 5.64 -14.87
N GLN A 274 23.99 5.04 -16.03
CA GLN A 274 23.22 5.69 -17.10
C GLN A 274 21.73 5.37 -17.00
N HIS A 275 20.92 6.44 -16.95
CA HIS A 275 19.46 6.39 -16.84
C HIS A 275 18.87 7.36 -17.87
N ILE A 276 18.06 6.84 -18.79
CA ILE A 276 17.34 7.65 -19.78
C ILE A 276 15.88 7.64 -19.39
N GLY A 277 15.35 8.79 -18.97
CA GLY A 277 13.94 8.93 -18.60
C GLY A 277 13.02 8.61 -19.79
N LEU A 278 12.01 7.78 -19.54
CA LEU A 278 10.97 7.44 -20.51
C LEU A 278 9.82 8.45 -20.51
N SER A 279 9.55 9.01 -19.34
CA SER A 279 8.61 10.11 -19.12
C SER A 279 9.04 10.89 -17.88
N GLN A 280 8.72 12.18 -17.82
CA GLN A 280 8.91 13.01 -16.63
C GLN A 280 7.55 13.53 -16.22
N GLY A 281 7.02 13.01 -15.11
CA GLY A 281 5.73 13.42 -14.57
C GLY A 281 5.84 13.66 -13.08
N GLY A 282 5.19 14.72 -12.61
CA GLY A 282 4.99 14.98 -11.20
C GLY A 282 3.70 15.77 -10.98
N LEU A 283 3.09 15.55 -9.82
CA LEU A 283 1.88 16.21 -9.38
C LEU A 283 2.23 17.07 -8.17
N PHE A 284 1.91 18.35 -8.23
CA PHE A 284 1.91 19.22 -7.07
C PHE A 284 0.48 19.64 -6.74
N HIS A 285 0.06 19.36 -5.51
CA HIS A 285 -1.17 19.88 -4.94
C HIS A 285 -0.81 20.94 -3.92
N ASP A 286 -1.22 22.18 -4.19
CA ASP A 286 -1.13 23.29 -3.25
C ASP A 286 -2.33 23.19 -2.29
N ALA A 287 -2.07 23.21 -0.98
CA ALA A 287 -3.13 23.18 0.02
C ALA A 287 -4.14 24.33 -0.11
N ARG A 288 -3.76 25.43 -0.78
CA ARG A 288 -4.55 26.66 -0.89
C ARG A 288 -5.26 26.83 -2.24
N ASN A 289 -4.87 26.07 -3.28
CA ASN A 289 -5.28 26.31 -4.67
C ASN A 289 -5.71 25.04 -5.42
#